data_AF-T0QTY0-F1
#
_entry.id   AF-T0QTY0-F1
#
_cell.length_a   1.000
_cell.length_b   1.000
_cell.length_c   1.000
_cell.angle_alpha   90.00
_cell.angle_beta   90.00
_cell.angle_gamma   90.00
#
_symmetry.space_group_name_H-M   'P 1'
#
loop_
_entity.id
_entity.type
_entity.pdbx_description
1 polymer ?
#
loop_
_entity_poly.entity_id
_entity_poly.type
_entity_poly.pdbx_seq_one_letter_code
_entity_poly.pdbx_strand_id
1 'polypeptide(L)'
;MYSFGVILSEFATHQVPYADLRHPDTGHPVNQLYVMNHVRGGTLRPTFDGEGVPTWVQDIGQQCLLQDKESRPTALEVSAMLSRFEP
;
A
#
# COMPACT_ATOMS: atom_id res chain seq x y z
N MET A 1 9.68 -6.34 1.41
CA MET A 1 8.28 -6.41 1.89
C MET A 1 7.54 -5.11 1.68
N TYR A 2 8.02 -3.96 2.17
CA TYR A 2 7.37 -2.67 1.86
C TYR A 2 7.17 -2.43 0.36
N SER A 3 8.22 -2.60 -0.45
CA SER A 3 8.11 -2.47 -1.92
C SER A 3 7.10 -3.45 -2.53
N PHE A 4 6.94 -4.64 -1.95
CA PHE A 4 5.92 -5.59 -2.40
C PHE A 4 4.51 -5.07 -2.08
N GLY A 5 4.29 -4.49 -0.90
CA GLY A 5 3.02 -3.83 -0.57
C GLY A 5 2.69 -2.67 -1.51
N VAL A 6 3.69 -1.89 -1.94
CA VAL A 6 3.52 -0.83 -2.96
C VAL A 6 3.14 -1.42 -4.32
N ILE A 7 3.82 -2.48 -4.78
CA ILE A 7 3.47 -3.16 -6.03
C ILE A 7 2.06 -3.75 -5.96
N LEU A 8 1.67 -4.32 -4.81
CA LEU A 8 0.33 -4.86 -4.61
C LEU A 8 -0.74 -3.77 -4.67
N SER A 9 -0.46 -2.58 -4.14
CA SER A 9 -1.37 -1.42 -4.28
C SER A 9 -1.51 -0.96 -5.72
N GLU A 10 -0.42 -0.95 -6.49
CA GLU A 10 -0.44 -0.62 -7.92
C GLU A 10 -1.23 -1.66 -8.71
N PHE A 11 -1.05 -2.94 -8.39
CA PHE A 11 -1.80 -4.04 -9.00
C PHE A 11 -3.30 -3.95 -8.68
N ALA A 12 -3.66 -3.65 -7.43
CA ALA A 12 -5.05 -3.52 -7.00
C ALA A 12 -5.77 -2.33 -7.66
N THR A 13 -5.08 -1.19 -7.75
CA THR A 13 -5.70 0.07 -8.19
C THR A 13 -5.51 0.38 -9.68
N HIS A 14 -4.59 -0.31 -10.35
CA HIS A 14 -4.11 0.01 -11.70
C HIS A 14 -3.59 1.45 -11.82
N GLN A 15 -3.11 2.04 -10.73
CA GLN A 15 -2.57 3.39 -10.68
C GLN A 15 -1.15 3.38 -10.12
N VAL A 16 -0.33 4.32 -10.59
CA VAL A 16 0.98 4.55 -9.97
C VAL A 16 0.79 4.97 -8.52
N PRO A 17 1.70 4.59 -7.59
CA PRO A 17 1.53 4.87 -6.18
C PRO A 17 1.27 6.36 -5.91
N TYR A 18 0.22 6.65 -5.15
CA TYR A 18 -0.18 7.99 -4.70
C TYR A 18 -0.69 8.94 -5.81
N ALA A 19 -1.04 8.45 -7.00
CA ALA A 19 -1.54 9.29 -8.11
C ALA A 19 -2.85 10.02 -7.79
N ASP A 20 -3.66 9.41 -6.94
CA ASP A 20 -4.98 9.85 -6.50
C ASP A 20 -4.93 10.90 -5.39
N LEU A 21 -3.78 11.05 -4.70
CA LEU A 21 -3.67 11.95 -3.57
C LEU A 21 -3.85 13.41 -3.96
N ARG A 22 -4.67 14.10 -3.17
CA ARG A 22 -4.88 15.55 -3.23
C ARG A 22 -4.53 16.17 -1.88
N HIS A 23 -3.92 17.35 -1.92
CA HIS A 23 -3.62 18.10 -0.71
C HIS A 23 -4.95 18.49 -0.02
N PRO A 24 -5.10 18.22 1.29
CA PRO A 24 -6.39 18.42 1.98
C PRO A 24 -6.87 19.88 1.92
N ASP A 25 -5.94 20.83 2.03
CA ASP A 25 -6.31 22.25 2.06
C ASP A 25 -6.53 22.89 0.68
N THR A 26 -5.86 22.40 -0.36
CA THR A 26 -5.86 23.06 -1.69
C THR A 26 -6.55 22.24 -2.78
N GLY A 27 -6.80 20.96 -2.54
CA GLY A 27 -7.38 20.04 -3.52
C GLY A 27 -6.46 19.73 -4.72
N HIS A 28 -5.25 20.28 -4.77
CA HIS A 28 -4.30 20.02 -5.84
C HIS A 28 -3.54 18.69 -5.65
N PRO A 29 -3.04 18.06 -6.72
CA PRO A 29 -2.16 16.91 -6.62
C PRO A 29 -0.96 17.19 -5.70
N VAL A 30 -0.66 16.24 -4.82
CA VAL A 30 0.52 16.35 -3.94
C VAL A 30 1.80 16.17 -4.75
N ASN A 31 2.86 16.88 -4.37
CA ASN A 31 4.17 16.72 -4.99
C ASN A 31 4.96 15.57 -4.34
N GLN A 32 6.03 15.14 -5.01
CA GLN A 32 6.85 14.01 -4.55
C GLN A 32 7.51 14.26 -3.19
N LEU A 33 7.90 15.49 -2.87
CA LEU A 33 8.50 15.84 -1.58
C LEU A 33 7.48 15.68 -0.43
N TYR A 34 6.22 16.07 -0.65
CA TYR A 34 5.13 15.86 0.30
C TYR A 34 4.94 14.37 0.59
N VAL A 35 4.85 13.55 -0.45
CA VAL A 35 4.72 12.09 -0.34
C VAL A 35 5.90 11.51 0.46
N MET A 36 7.13 11.83 0.08
CA MET A 36 8.33 11.33 0.78
C MET A 36 8.32 11.69 2.28
N ASN A 37 7.96 12.92 2.62
CA ASN A 37 7.92 13.38 4.00
C ASN A 37 6.87 12.63 4.83
N HIS A 38 5.68 12.38 4.27
CA HIS A 38 4.59 11.72 4.98
C HIS A 38 4.77 10.20 5.04
N VAL A 39 5.31 9.58 3.98
CA VAL A 39 5.71 8.16 3.99
C VAL A 39 6.79 7.93 5.03
N ARG A 40 7.83 8.78 5.08
CA ARG A 40 8.86 8.71 6.13
C ARG A 40 8.26 8.90 7.53
N GLY A 41 7.27 9.80 7.66
CA GLY A 41 6.55 10.04 8.91
C GLY A 41 5.55 8.95 9.30
N GLY A 42 5.30 7.96 8.44
CA GLY A 42 4.30 6.92 8.67
C GLY A 42 2.84 7.41 8.60
N THR A 43 2.61 8.65 8.16
CA THR A 43 1.29 9.29 8.08
C THR A 43 0.62 9.10 6.71
N LEU A 44 1.35 8.54 5.74
CA LEU A 44 0.84 8.25 4.41
C LEU A 44 1.19 6.83 3.97
N ARG A 45 0.20 6.13 3.42
CA ARG A 45 0.29 4.77 2.87
C ARG A 45 -0.48 4.70 1.54
N PRO A 46 -0.07 3.85 0.59
CA PRO A 46 -0.86 3.59 -0.62
C PRO A 46 -2.27 3.08 -0.29
N THR A 47 -3.22 3.41 -1.16
CA THR A 47 -4.59 2.89 -1.14
C THR A 47 -4.68 1.55 -1.90
N PHE A 48 -5.73 0.77 -1.60
CA PHE A 48 -6.11 -0.44 -2.31
C PHE A 48 -7.53 -0.35 -2.89
N ASP A 49 -8.06 0.88 -3.03
CA ASP A 49 -9.44 1.17 -3.43
C ASP A 49 -9.68 0.97 -4.94
N GLY A 50 -9.32 -0.22 -5.45
CA GLY A 50 -9.63 -0.64 -6.81
C GLY A 50 -11.01 -1.29 -6.92
N GLU A 51 -11.62 -1.22 -8.11
CA GLU A 51 -12.90 -1.85 -8.38
C GLU A 51 -12.78 -3.38 -8.28
N GLY A 52 -13.63 -4.00 -7.46
CA GLY A 52 -13.66 -5.46 -7.31
C GLY A 52 -12.48 -6.07 -6.53
N VAL A 53 -11.62 -5.25 -5.92
CA VAL A 53 -10.48 -5.74 -5.12
C VAL A 53 -10.99 -6.41 -3.84
N PRO A 54 -10.65 -7.69 -3.59
CA PRO A 54 -11.03 -8.36 -2.35
C PRO A 54 -10.34 -7.76 -1.13
N THR A 55 -11.05 -7.75 0.01
CA THR A 55 -10.52 -7.20 1.28
C THR A 55 -9.21 -7.85 1.74
N TRP A 56 -9.03 -9.14 1.47
CA TRP A 56 -7.80 -9.87 1.84
C TRP A 56 -6.55 -9.29 1.16
N VAL A 57 -6.67 -8.70 -0.05
CA VAL A 57 -5.55 -8.07 -0.75
C VAL A 57 -5.09 -6.85 0.03
N GLN A 58 -6.04 -6.02 0.46
CA GLN A 58 -5.78 -4.84 1.28
C GLN A 58 -5.18 -5.25 2.63
N ASP A 59 -5.70 -6.28 3.29
CA ASP A 59 -5.19 -6.74 4.58
C ASP A 59 -3.73 -7.21 4.53
N ILE A 60 -3.36 -7.98 3.49
CA ILE A 60 -1.97 -8.42 3.27
C ILE A 60 -1.08 -7.22 2.88
N GLY A 61 -1.58 -6.35 2.00
CA GLY A 61 -0.88 -5.16 1.54
C GLY A 61 -0.54 -4.20 2.68
N GLN A 62 -1.50 -3.92 3.56
CA GLN A 62 -1.32 -3.04 4.71
C GLN A 62 -0.28 -3.58 5.71
N GLN A 63 -0.26 -4.90 5.95
CA GLN A 63 0.77 -5.55 6.76
C GLN A 63 2.16 -5.38 6.15
N CYS A 64 2.29 -5.53 4.83
CA CYS A 64 3.56 -5.32 4.13
C CYS A 64 4.06 -3.86 4.21
N LEU A 65 3.14 -2.90 4.33
CA LEU A 65 3.42 -1.46 4.37
C LEU A 65 3.72 -0.94 5.79
N LEU A 66 3.69 -1.76 6.84
CA LEU A 66 3.95 -1.31 8.23
C LEU A 66 5.26 -0.52 8.34
N GLN A 67 5.22 0.54 9.17
CA GLN A 67 6.31 1.51 9.29
C GLN A 67 7.52 0.88 9.99
N ASP A 68 7.23 0.17 11.09
CA ASP A 68 8.23 -0.65 11.76
C ASP A 68 8.61 -1.83 10.88
N LYS A 69 9.91 -1.98 10.64
CA LYS A 69 10.43 -3.01 9.76
C LYS A 69 10.22 -4.42 10.30
N GLU A 70 10.27 -4.59 11.61
CA GLU A 70 10.18 -5.88 12.30
C GLU A 70 8.72 -6.37 12.38
N SER A 71 7.76 -5.45 12.32
CA SER A 71 6.34 -5.78 12.30
C SER A 71 5.83 -6.25 10.93
N ARG A 72 6.64 -6.17 9.87
CA ARG A 72 6.23 -6.60 8.51
C ARG A 72 6.40 -8.11 8.35
N PRO A 73 5.47 -8.80 7.67
CA PRO A 73 5.62 -10.22 7.39
C PRO A 73 6.78 -10.45 6.42
N THR A 74 7.45 -11.58 6.57
CA THR A 74 8.43 -12.12 5.63
C THR A 74 7.76 -12.55 4.33
N ALA A 75 8.56 -12.76 3.28
CA ALA A 75 8.04 -13.26 2.00
C ALA A 75 7.39 -14.65 2.15
N LEU A 76 7.93 -15.50 3.02
CA LEU A 76 7.38 -16.83 3.29
C LEU A 76 6.01 -16.75 3.99
N GLU A 77 5.86 -15.87 4.97
CA GLU A 77 4.59 -15.64 5.65
C GLU A 77 3.54 -15.09 4.68
N VAL A 78 3.90 -14.12 3.83
CA VAL A 78 2.99 -13.60 2.80
C VAL A 78 2.59 -14.71 1.81
N SER A 79 3.52 -15.55 1.37
CA SER A 79 3.20 -16.69 0.52
C SER A 79 2.19 -17.63 1.20
N ALA A 80 2.39 -17.93 2.48
CA ALA A 80 1.48 -18.77 3.25
C ALA A 80 0.10 -18.12 3.44
N MET A 81 0.04 -16.79 3.61
CA MET A 81 -1.23 -16.04 3.66
C MET A 81 -1.98 -16.12 2.32
N LEU A 82 -1.28 -15.95 1.20
CA LEU A 82 -1.86 -15.97 -0.15
C LEU A 82 -2.41 -17.34 -0.53
N SER A 83 -1.72 -18.43 -0.20
CA SER A 83 -2.20 -19.79 -0.48
C SER A 83 -3.50 -20.17 0.23
N ARG A 84 -3.97 -19.36 1.20
CA ARG A 84 -5.29 -19.55 1.82
C ARG A 84 -6.45 -19.09 0.93
N PHE A 85 -6.13 -18.34 -0.12
CA PHE A 85 -7.08 -17.77 -1.08
C PHE A 85 -6.85 -18.29 -2.51
N GLU A 86 -5.92 -19.23 -2.70
CA GLU A 86 -5.81 -19.98 -3.95
C GLU A 86 -7.06 -20.87 -4.14
N PRO A 87 -7.66 -20.91 -5.34
CA PRO A 87 -8.74 -21.84 -5.67
C PRO A 87 -8.29 -23.31 -5.69
#